data_AF-A0A933IZ29-F1
#
_entry.id   AF-A0A933IZ29-F1
#
_cell.length_a   1.000
_cell.length_b   1.000
_cell.length_c   1.000
_cell.angle_alpha   90.00
_cell.angle_beta   90.00
_cell.angle_gamma   90.00
#
_symmetry.space_group_name_H-M   'P 1'
#
loop_
_entity.id
_entity.type
_entity.pdbx_description
1 polymer ?
#
loop_
_entity_poly.entity_id
_entity_poly.type
_entity_poly.pdbx_seq_one_letter_code
_entity_poly.pdbx_strand_id
1 'polypeptide(L)'
;MPNSKKNGHSRAKPVQRNIALARSKRILRQHLPELRERYAVKSLGVFGSYVRGEQKKRSDLDVLVEFDRAPSFFQYVELEDRLSELVGIKVDLVMKSALKPALGRRILAEVVPV
;
A
#
# COMPACT_ATOMS: atom_id res chain seq x y z
N MET A 1 14.59 40.66 19.27
CA MET A 1 13.63 39.60 19.68
C MET A 1 12.41 40.27 20.33
N PRO A 2 11.16 39.74 20.30
CA PRO A 2 10.73 38.38 19.94
C PRO A 2 9.55 38.23 18.94
N ASN A 3 9.67 37.18 18.11
CA ASN A 3 8.75 36.11 17.68
C ASN A 3 7.20 36.23 17.73
N SER A 4 6.52 35.87 16.61
CA SER A 4 5.20 35.22 16.48
C SER A 4 4.72 35.29 15.00
N LYS A 5 4.27 34.25 14.26
CA LYS A 5 3.38 33.12 14.57
C LYS A 5 3.53 31.99 13.52
N LYS A 6 3.59 30.75 14.04
CA LYS A 6 2.85 29.52 13.66
C LYS A 6 2.38 29.36 12.21
N ASN A 7 2.97 28.40 11.48
CA ASN A 7 2.28 27.63 10.44
C ASN A 7 2.15 26.17 10.85
N GLY A 8 0.97 25.83 11.39
CA GLY A 8 0.60 24.49 11.79
C GLY A 8 0.40 23.58 10.59
N HIS A 9 1.28 22.59 10.45
CA HIS A 9 1.02 21.44 9.59
C HIS A 9 -0.11 20.64 10.23
N SER A 10 -1.29 20.70 9.62
CA SER A 10 -2.48 19.97 10.05
C SER A 10 -2.22 18.47 10.03
N ARG A 11 -1.86 17.92 11.20
CA ARG A 11 -1.86 16.48 11.47
C ARG A 11 -3.34 16.05 11.45
N ALA A 12 -3.75 15.27 10.46
CA ALA A 12 -5.07 14.63 10.48
C ALA A 12 -5.31 13.90 11.83
N LYS A 13 -6.54 13.66 12.25
CA LYS A 13 -6.80 13.09 13.58
C LYS A 13 -6.52 11.56 13.60
N PRO A 14 -5.99 10.97 14.70
CA PRO A 14 -5.66 9.54 14.84
C PRO A 14 -6.76 8.56 14.41
N VAL A 15 -8.03 8.91 14.63
CA VAL A 15 -9.18 8.03 14.37
C VAL A 15 -9.48 7.84 12.87
N GLN A 16 -9.29 8.87 12.03
CA GLN A 16 -9.52 8.76 10.58
C GLN A 16 -8.44 7.92 9.87
N ARG A 17 -7.27 7.78 10.49
CA ARG A 17 -6.07 7.14 9.90
C ARG A 17 -6.17 5.61 9.84
N ASN A 18 -6.81 4.98 10.82
CA ASN A 18 -7.04 3.53 10.83
C ASN A 18 -8.18 3.11 9.90
N ILE A 19 -9.13 4.01 9.61
CA ILE A 19 -10.30 3.71 8.77
C ILE A 19 -9.89 3.53 7.30
N ALA A 20 -9.00 4.38 6.78
CA ALA A 20 -8.56 4.30 5.39
C ALA A 20 -7.83 2.98 5.10
N LEU A 21 -6.83 2.63 5.93
CA LEU A 21 -6.11 1.35 5.82
C LEU A 21 -7.06 0.15 5.95
N ALA A 22 -7.93 0.16 6.96
CA ALA A 22 -8.89 -0.93 7.16
C ALA A 22 -9.85 -1.08 5.97
N ARG A 23 -10.29 0.04 5.37
CA ARG A 23 -11.14 0.04 4.18
C ARG A 23 -10.41 -0.55 2.99
N SER A 24 -9.22 -0.03 2.65
CA SER A 24 -8.43 -0.53 1.51
C SER A 24 -8.16 -2.02 1.67
N LYS A 25 -7.74 -2.44 2.87
CA LYS A 25 -7.48 -3.85 3.17
C LYS A 25 -8.71 -4.73 2.99
N ARG A 26 -9.88 -4.27 3.45
CA ARG A 26 -11.14 -5.00 3.26
C ARG A 26 -11.48 -5.17 1.78
N ILE A 27 -11.34 -4.13 0.98
CA ILE A 27 -11.59 -4.19 -0.47
C ILE A 27 -10.63 -5.19 -1.13
N LEU A 28 -9.32 -5.06 -0.87
CA LEU A 28 -8.33 -5.97 -1.43
C LEU A 28 -8.59 -7.43 -1.04
N ARG A 29 -9.01 -7.66 0.21
CA ARG A 29 -9.34 -9.01 0.70
C ARG A 29 -10.58 -9.59 0.00
N GLN A 30 -11.59 -8.77 -0.29
CA GLN A 30 -12.78 -9.19 -1.01
C GLN A 30 -12.47 -9.60 -2.46
N HIS A 31 -11.51 -8.92 -3.10
CA HIS A 31 -11.10 -9.20 -4.47
C HIS A 31 -9.94 -10.19 -4.58
N LEU A 32 -9.35 -10.65 -3.47
CA LEU A 32 -8.20 -11.55 -3.49
C LEU A 32 -8.41 -12.83 -4.33
N PRO A 33 -9.61 -13.46 -4.36
CA PRO A 33 -9.86 -14.60 -5.26
C PRO A 33 -9.71 -14.24 -6.76
N GLU A 34 -10.27 -13.09 -7.19
CA GLU A 34 -10.12 -12.58 -8.55
C GLU A 34 -8.64 -12.32 -8.88
N LEU A 35 -7.93 -11.68 -7.94
CA LEU A 35 -6.52 -11.32 -8.12
C LEU A 35 -5.62 -12.55 -8.24
N ARG A 36 -5.93 -13.60 -7.47
CA ARG A 36 -5.29 -14.92 -7.55
C ARG A 36 -5.49 -15.57 -8.91
N GLU A 37 -6.73 -15.62 -9.36
CA GLU A 37 -7.08 -16.32 -10.60
C GLU A 37 -6.51 -15.62 -11.84
N ARG A 38 -6.67 -14.29 -11.93
CA ARG A 38 -6.29 -13.53 -13.13
C ARG A 38 -4.81 -13.19 -13.19
N TYR A 39 -4.22 -12.78 -12.07
CA TYR A 39 -2.87 -12.24 -12.02
C TYR A 39 -1.86 -13.17 -11.34
N ALA A 40 -2.29 -14.36 -10.90
CA ALA A 40 -1.46 -15.31 -10.15
C ALA A 40 -0.84 -14.70 -8.87
N VAL A 41 -1.58 -13.81 -8.22
CA VAL A 41 -1.18 -13.18 -6.95
C VAL A 41 -1.22 -14.23 -5.84
N LYS A 42 -0.06 -14.57 -5.27
CA LYS A 42 0.06 -15.49 -4.13
C LYS A 42 -0.37 -14.81 -2.83
N SER A 43 0.16 -13.61 -2.59
CA SER A 43 -0.14 -12.82 -1.39
C SER A 43 -0.02 -11.32 -1.63
N LEU A 44 -0.81 -10.55 -0.89
CA LEU A 44 -0.73 -9.10 -0.81
C LEU A 44 -0.50 -8.63 0.63
N GLY A 45 0.21 -7.53 0.79
CA GLY A 45 0.37 -6.83 2.05
C GLY A 45 0.46 -5.33 1.83
N VAL A 46 -0.08 -4.54 2.75
CA VAL A 46 0.05 -3.09 2.72
C VAL A 46 1.24 -2.70 3.60
N PHE A 47 2.08 -1.78 3.13
CA PHE A 47 3.23 -1.30 3.89
C PHE A 47 3.36 0.23 3.80
N GLY A 48 4.50 0.76 4.25
CA GLY A 48 4.87 2.14 3.98
C GLY A 48 4.12 3.18 4.82
N SER A 49 3.87 4.34 4.22
CA SER A 49 3.41 5.53 4.96
C SER A 49 2.05 5.34 5.64
N TYR A 50 1.21 4.45 5.09
CA TYR A 50 -0.08 4.07 5.67
C TYR A 50 0.06 3.23 6.94
N VAL A 51 1.11 2.40 7.04
CA VAL A 51 1.40 1.62 8.26
C VAL A 51 2.08 2.50 9.31
N ARG A 52 3.01 3.37 8.91
CA ARG A 52 3.74 4.26 9.83
C ARG A 52 2.92 5.47 10.32
N GLY A 53 1.73 5.70 9.76
CA GLY A 53 0.88 6.84 10.13
C GLY A 53 1.40 8.21 9.64
N GLU A 54 2.30 8.19 8.65
CA GLU A 54 2.97 9.36 8.07
C GLU A 54 2.31 9.83 6.76
N GLN A 55 1.19 9.22 6.37
CA GLN A 55 0.53 9.51 5.11
C GLN A 55 0.00 10.95 5.06
N LYS A 56 0.23 11.62 3.93
CA LYS A 56 -0.32 12.93 3.58
C LYS A 56 -1.60 12.73 2.74
N LYS A 57 -2.38 13.80 2.54
CA LYS A 57 -3.64 13.76 1.76
C LYS A 57 -3.49 13.26 0.31
N ARG A 58 -2.26 13.17 -0.22
CA ARG A 58 -1.93 12.71 -1.58
C ARG A 58 -1.01 11.49 -1.57
N SER A 59 -0.99 10.71 -0.48
CA SER A 59 -0.12 9.54 -0.39
C SER A 59 -0.72 8.36 -1.15
N ASP A 60 0.10 7.77 -2.02
CA ASP A 60 -0.14 6.50 -2.71
C ASP A 60 -0.19 5.35 -1.69
N LEU A 61 -0.93 4.28 -2.00
CA LEU A 61 -1.02 3.07 -1.18
C LEU A 61 0.09 2.10 -1.58
N ASP A 62 1.10 1.95 -0.73
CA ASP A 62 2.21 1.02 -0.96
C ASP A 62 1.73 -0.44 -0.74
N VAL A 63 1.71 -1.25 -1.79
CA VAL A 63 1.25 -2.64 -1.76
C VAL A 63 2.38 -3.58 -2.16
N LEU A 64 2.69 -4.52 -1.29
CA LEU A 64 3.66 -5.57 -1.51
C LEU A 64 2.94 -6.79 -2.10
N VAL A 65 3.45 -7.30 -3.21
CA VAL A 65 2.90 -8.47 -3.91
C VAL A 65 3.91 -9.59 -4.00
N GLU A 66 3.43 -10.81 -3.81
CA GLU A 66 4.12 -12.04 -4.16
C GLU A 66 3.26 -12.78 -5.19
N PHE A 67 3.88 -13.38 -6.21
CA PHE A 67 3.19 -14.11 -7.26
C PHE A 67 3.54 -15.59 -7.21
N ASP A 68 2.60 -16.46 -7.58
CA ASP A 68 2.85 -17.91 -7.74
C ASP A 68 3.68 -18.21 -9.00
N ARG A 69 3.52 -17.37 -10.03
CA ARG A 69 4.34 -17.37 -11.25
C ARG A 69 4.74 -15.95 -11.61
N ALA A 70 5.93 -15.76 -12.18
CA ALA A 70 6.36 -14.42 -12.58
C ALA A 70 5.36 -13.81 -13.58
N PRO A 71 4.83 -12.60 -13.31
CA PRO A 71 3.93 -11.92 -14.24
C PRO A 71 4.72 -11.38 -15.43
N SER A 72 4.05 -11.18 -16.56
CA SER A 72 4.58 -10.29 -17.60
C SER A 72 4.56 -8.84 -17.13
N PHE A 73 5.33 -7.97 -17.78
CA PHE A 73 5.30 -6.53 -17.48
C PHE A 73 3.89 -5.94 -17.63
N PHE A 74 3.14 -6.34 -18.66
CA PHE A 74 1.77 -5.87 -18.87
C PHE A 74 0.82 -6.34 -17.75
N GLN A 75 0.93 -7.59 -17.31
CA GLN A 75 0.13 -8.10 -16.19
C GLN A 75 0.45 -7.37 -14.88
N TYR A 76 1.71 -6.98 -14.69
CA TYR A 76 2.13 -6.22 -13.53
C TYR A 76 1.47 -4.82 -13.51
N VAL A 77 1.57 -4.09 -14.63
CA VAL A 77 0.96 -2.76 -14.76
C VAL A 77 -0.56 -2.83 -14.66
N GLU A 78 -1.18 -3.80 -15.32
CA GLU A 78 -2.63 -4.01 -15.25
C GLU A 78 -3.08 -4.31 -13.82
N LEU A 79 -2.32 -5.10 -13.06
CA LEU A 79 -2.61 -5.36 -11.65
C LEU A 79 -2.50 -4.07 -10.81
N GLU A 80 -1.48 -3.24 -11.02
CA GLU A 80 -1.33 -1.96 -10.32
C GLU A 80 -2.52 -1.01 -10.58
N ASP A 81 -2.93 -0.89 -11.84
CA ASP A 81 -4.11 -0.12 -12.24
C ASP A 81 -5.38 -0.70 -11.62
N ARG A 82 -5.56 -2.02 -11.69
CA ARG A 82 -6.71 -2.71 -11.11
C ARG A 82 -6.81 -2.49 -9.61
N LEU A 83 -5.70 -2.60 -8.89
CA LEU A 83 -5.66 -2.35 -7.46
C LEU A 83 -6.03 -0.90 -7.16
N SER A 84 -5.52 0.07 -7.94
CA SER A 84 -5.82 1.49 -7.81
C SER A 84 -7.31 1.79 -8.02
N GLU A 85 -7.94 1.18 -9.03
CA GLU A 85 -9.38 1.28 -9.27
C GLU A 85 -10.19 0.75 -8.09
N LEU A 86 -9.82 -0.41 -7.56
CA LEU A 86 -10.51 -1.05 -6.45
C LEU A 86 -10.48 -0.16 -5.19
N VAL A 87 -9.31 0.39 -4.84
CA VAL A 87 -9.17 1.20 -3.62
C VAL A 87 -9.57 2.67 -3.81
N GLY A 88 -9.64 3.15 -5.06
CA GLY A 88 -10.00 4.52 -5.42
C GLY A 88 -8.90 5.56 -5.17
N ILE A 89 -7.66 5.11 -4.99
CA ILE A 89 -6.45 5.93 -4.85
C ILE A 89 -5.31 5.23 -5.60
N LYS A 90 -4.28 5.97 -5.96
CA LYS A 90 -3.11 5.39 -6.62
C LYS A 90 -2.44 4.35 -5.71
N VAL A 91 -2.12 3.19 -6.27
CA VAL A 91 -1.35 2.12 -5.64
C VAL A 91 0.07 2.15 -6.19
N ASP A 92 1.06 2.04 -5.29
CA ASP A 92 2.45 1.75 -5.66
C ASP A 92 2.69 0.26 -5.39
N LEU A 93 2.71 -0.54 -6.46
CA LEU A 93 2.90 -1.97 -6.37
C LEU A 93 4.39 -2.28 -6.28
N VAL A 94 4.78 -3.16 -5.36
CA VAL A 94 6.18 -3.58 -5.18
C VAL A 94 6.25 -5.10 -5.06
N MET A 95 7.05 -5.72 -5.92
CA MET A 95 7.34 -7.15 -5.82
C MET A 95 8.20 -7.45 -4.60
N LYS A 96 7.76 -8.41 -3.77
CA LYS A 96 8.53 -8.90 -2.63
C LYS A 96 9.94 -9.37 -3.03
N SER A 97 10.07 -9.99 -4.20
CA SER A 97 11.34 -10.47 -4.76
C SER A 97 12.29 -9.34 -5.18
N ALA A 98 11.79 -8.13 -5.43
CA ALA A 98 12.60 -6.97 -5.81
C ALA A 98 13.22 -6.26 -4.58
N LEU A 99 12.84 -6.64 -3.36
CA LEU A 99 13.36 -6.03 -2.15
C LEU A 99 14.80 -6.48 -1.85
N LYS A 100 15.74 -5.54 -1.87
CA LYS A 100 17.11 -5.77 -1.41
C LYS A 100 17.11 -6.19 0.06
N PRO A 101 17.93 -7.16 0.51
CA PRO A 101 17.87 -7.70 1.88
C PRO A 101 17.92 -6.66 3.01
N ALA A 102 18.76 -5.62 2.85
CA ALA A 102 18.91 -4.56 3.86
C ALA A 102 17.65 -3.69 4.02
N LEU A 103 16.95 -3.39 2.92
CA LEU A 103 15.72 -2.60 2.94
C LEU A 103 14.49 -3.49 3.20
N GLY A 104 14.51 -4.71 2.68
CA GLY A 104 13.45 -5.69 2.79
C GLY A 104 13.14 -6.06 4.23
N ARG A 105 14.14 -6.18 5.11
CA ARG A 105 13.89 -6.49 6.54
C ARG A 105 13.00 -5.45 7.23
N ARG A 106 13.19 -4.15 6.94
CA ARG A 106 12.39 -3.08 7.55
C ARG A 106 10.98 -3.07 6.97
N ILE A 107 10.86 -3.19 5.65
CA ILE A 107 9.56 -3.22 4.97
C ILE A 107 8.75 -4.44 5.43
N LEU A 108 9.34 -5.64 5.40
CA LEU A 108 8.67 -6.88 5.77
C LEU A 108 8.24 -6.91 7.24
N ALA A 109 8.94 -6.22 8.13
CA ALA A 109 8.53 -6.08 9.54
C ALA A 109 7.29 -5.17 9.72
N GLU A 110 7.04 -4.26 8.77
CA GLU A 110 5.91 -3.34 8.77
C GLU A 110 4.74 -3.84 7.91
N VAL A 111 4.92 -4.88 7.09
CA VAL A 111 3.86 -5.35 6.20
C VAL A 111 2.65 -5.83 7.00
N VAL A 112 1.49 -5.24 6.69
CA VAL A 112 0.20 -5.70 7.18
C VAL A 112 -0.44 -6.59 6.11
N PRO A 113 -0.59 -7.90 6.34
CA PRO A 113 -1.20 -8.80 5.36
C PRO A 113 -2.68 -8.50 5.17
N VAL A 114 -3.12 -8.64 3.91
CA VAL A 114 -4.50 -8.46 3.45
C VAL A 114 -5.37 -9.67 3.79
#